data_AF-A0A397UCN5-F1
#
_entry.id   AF-A0A397UCN5-F1
#
_cell.length_a   1.000
_cell.length_b   1.000
_cell.length_c   1.000
_cell.angle_alpha   90.00
_cell.angle_beta   90.00
_cell.angle_gamma   90.00
#
_symmetry.space_group_name_H-M   'P 1'
#
loop_
_entity.id
_entity.type
_entity.pdbx_description
1 polymer ?
#
loop_
_entity_poly.entity_id
_entity_poly.type
_entity_poly.pdbx_seq_one_letter_code
_entity_poly.pdbx_strand_id
1 'polypeptide(L)'
;YDFLYELVQKRITTFSYLKRVHEGRIHWFNTVCLSKEDLGMMYENARMKKRKSKITKHEDSSFQESGEYTYLFVPNIPFDLDYFQTFYTLCDMLVEVYNKLLIGTTNTVATNFIESVLKVDGKFKKIISQVSKEIDTLARNNLKEELRVIDPIVMMSPTN
;
A
#
# COMPACT_ATOMS: atom_id res chain seq x y z
N TYR A 1 -5.91 26.68 9.62
CA TYR A 1 -5.86 26.43 8.16
C TYR A 1 -4.47 25.93 7.76
N ASP A 2 -3.40 26.66 8.10
CA ASP A 2 -2.00 26.30 7.74
C ASP A 2 -1.59 24.87 8.12
N PHE A 3 -1.91 24.43 9.33
CA PHE A 3 -1.63 23.06 9.75
C PHE A 3 -2.32 22.00 8.87
N LEU A 4 -3.60 22.21 8.55
CA LEU A 4 -4.37 21.28 7.71
C LEU A 4 -3.81 21.27 6.28
N TYR A 5 -3.45 22.45 5.76
CA TYR A 5 -2.80 22.59 4.47
C TYR A 5 -1.48 21.81 4.42
N GLU A 6 -0.61 21.99 5.42
CA GLU A 6 0.66 21.28 5.52
C GLU A 6 0.46 19.75 5.59
N LEU A 7 -0.51 19.29 6.40
CA LEU A 7 -0.85 17.87 6.51
C LEU A 7 -1.29 17.29 5.16
N VAL A 8 -2.18 17.99 4.46
CA VAL A 8 -2.70 17.57 3.15
C VAL A 8 -1.56 17.48 2.13
N GLN A 9 -0.72 18.51 2.03
CA GLN A 9 0.41 18.51 1.10
C GLN A 9 1.39 17.36 1.36
N LYS A 10 1.71 17.10 2.63
CA LYS A 10 2.57 15.95 3.01
C LYS A 10 1.94 14.62 2.60
N ARG A 11 0.62 14.46 2.75
CA ARG A 11 -0.09 13.22 2.38
C ARG A 11 -0.17 13.02 0.88
N ILE A 12 -0.53 14.06 0.12
CA ILE A 12 -0.53 14.02 -1.35
C ILE A 12 0.85 13.61 -1.86
N THR A 13 1.89 14.24 -1.34
CA THR A 13 3.28 13.91 -1.70
C THR A 13 3.60 12.45 -1.39
N THR A 14 3.22 11.97 -0.20
CA THR A 14 3.46 10.59 0.24
C THR A 14 2.77 9.57 -0.67
N PHE A 15 1.47 9.74 -0.95
CA PHE A 15 0.73 8.79 -1.80
C PHE A 15 1.22 8.81 -3.25
N SER A 16 1.51 10.00 -3.79
CA SER A 16 2.08 10.13 -5.13
C SER A 16 3.44 9.46 -5.24
N TYR A 17 4.28 9.60 -4.20
CA TYR A 17 5.58 8.96 -4.12
C TYR A 17 5.45 7.43 -4.05
N LEU A 18 4.63 6.90 -3.14
CA LEU A 18 4.39 5.46 -3.02
C LEU A 18 3.89 4.84 -4.31
N LYS A 19 2.92 5.49 -4.98
CA LYS A 19 2.44 5.04 -6.29
C LYS A 19 3.57 4.97 -7.31
N ARG A 20 4.36 6.04 -7.47
CA ARG A 20 5.47 6.09 -8.45
C ARG A 20 6.56 5.06 -8.17
N VAL A 21 6.85 4.77 -6.89
CA VAL A 21 7.77 3.69 -6.50
C VAL A 21 7.20 2.35 -6.94
N HIS A 22 5.93 2.08 -6.65
CA HIS A 22 5.26 0.84 -7.06
C HIS A 22 5.06 0.70 -8.57
N GLU A 23 5.06 1.79 -9.32
CA GLU A 23 5.05 1.79 -10.79
C GLU A 23 6.45 1.51 -11.38
N GLY A 24 7.50 1.44 -10.55
CA GLY A 24 8.90 1.32 -10.99
C GLY A 24 9.42 2.59 -11.66
N ARG A 25 8.76 3.73 -11.49
CA ARG A 25 9.12 5.01 -12.15
C ARG A 25 10.17 5.80 -11.39
N ILE A 26 10.33 5.54 -10.09
CA ILE A 26 11.28 6.23 -9.23
C ILE A 26 11.92 5.27 -8.22
N HIS A 27 13.03 5.72 -7.65
CA HIS A 27 13.78 4.96 -6.65
C HIS A 27 13.21 5.16 -5.25
N TRP A 28 13.16 4.08 -4.48
CA TRP A 28 12.92 4.11 -3.03
C TRP A 28 14.09 4.80 -2.33
N PHE A 29 13.81 5.91 -1.64
CA PHE A 29 14.77 6.82 -1.01
C PHE A 29 16.01 7.12 -1.87
N ASN A 30 15.82 7.30 -3.18
CA ASN A 30 16.90 7.54 -4.16
C ASN A 30 18.01 6.48 -4.16
N THR A 31 17.75 5.30 -3.60
CA THR A 31 18.78 4.28 -3.38
C THR A 31 18.56 3.06 -4.26
N VAL A 32 17.32 2.58 -4.37
CA VAL A 32 17.01 1.35 -5.12
C VAL A 32 15.74 1.51 -5.95
N CYS A 33 15.80 1.08 -7.21
CA CYS A 33 14.62 0.97 -8.06
C CYS A 33 14.02 -0.42 -7.88
N LEU A 34 12.70 -0.50 -7.68
CA LEU A 34 12.00 -1.77 -7.50
C LEU A 34 11.23 -2.07 -8.78
N SER A 35 11.53 -3.20 -9.41
CA SER A 35 10.82 -3.64 -10.62
C SER A 35 9.42 -4.16 -10.28
N LYS A 36 8.57 -4.30 -11.30
CA LYS A 36 7.24 -4.90 -11.11
C LYS A 36 7.36 -6.37 -10.70
N GLU A 37 8.39 -7.04 -11.18
CA GLU A 37 8.72 -8.43 -10.87
C GLU A 37 9.08 -8.57 -9.38
N ASP A 38 9.95 -7.70 -8.86
CA ASP A 38 10.33 -7.66 -7.44
C ASP A 38 9.12 -7.46 -6.53
N LEU A 39 8.26 -6.51 -6.91
CA LEU A 39 7.04 -6.19 -6.18
C LEU A 39 6.00 -7.31 -6.31
N GLY A 40 5.96 -8.02 -7.44
CA GLY A 40 5.05 -9.13 -7.70
C GLY A 40 5.26 -10.27 -6.70
N MET A 41 6.52 -10.55 -6.34
CA MET A 41 6.86 -11.54 -5.31
C MET A 41 6.31 -11.16 -3.92
N MET A 42 6.19 -9.87 -3.60
CA MET A 42 5.59 -9.44 -2.32
C MET A 42 4.09 -9.68 -2.26
N TYR A 43 3.40 -9.52 -3.40
CA TYR A 43 1.94 -9.64 -3.47
C TYR A 43 1.46 -11.06 -3.75
N GLU A 44 2.34 -12.06 -3.80
CA GLU A 44 1.95 -13.41 -4.15
C GLU A 44 1.02 -14.05 -3.09
N ASN A 45 -0.17 -14.41 -3.57
CA ASN A 45 -1.43 -14.40 -2.80
C ASN A 45 -1.70 -15.65 -1.95
N ALA A 46 -0.70 -16.36 -1.45
CA ALA A 46 -0.94 -17.57 -0.67
C ALA A 46 -1.82 -17.31 0.57
N ARG A 47 -1.71 -16.13 1.20
CA ARG A 47 -2.53 -15.72 2.35
C ARG A 47 -3.90 -15.17 1.95
N MET A 48 -4.01 -14.55 0.77
CA MET A 48 -5.25 -13.92 0.27
C MET A 48 -6.18 -14.94 -0.41
N LYS A 49 -5.64 -15.94 -1.11
CA LYS A 49 -6.39 -17.11 -1.59
C LYS A 49 -7.11 -17.83 -0.45
N LYS A 50 -6.48 -17.90 0.74
CA LYS A 50 -7.10 -18.47 1.95
C LYS A 50 -8.27 -17.62 2.46
N ARG A 51 -8.18 -16.28 2.41
CA ARG A 51 -9.29 -15.36 2.75
C ARG A 51 -10.46 -15.49 1.76
N LYS A 52 -10.19 -15.56 0.46
CA LYS A 52 -11.20 -15.84 -0.59
C LYS A 52 -11.87 -17.20 -0.36
N SER A 53 -11.10 -18.26 -0.09
CA SER A 53 -11.67 -19.61 0.12
C SER A 53 -12.48 -19.75 1.41
N LYS A 54 -12.16 -18.97 2.46
CA LYS A 54 -12.97 -18.95 3.70
C LYS A 54 -14.35 -18.36 3.46
N ILE A 55 -14.48 -17.42 2.53
CA ILE A 55 -15.77 -16.82 2.14
C ILE A 55 -16.59 -17.82 1.31
N THR A 56 -15.95 -18.58 0.41
CA THR A 56 -16.63 -19.52 -0.50
C THR A 56 -17.05 -20.85 0.15
N LYS A 57 -16.43 -21.29 1.25
CA LYS A 57 -16.70 -22.62 1.85
C LYS A 57 -17.96 -22.73 2.72
N HIS A 58 -18.69 -21.64 2.97
CA HIS A 58 -19.85 -21.61 3.86
C HIS A 58 -21.21 -21.58 3.13
N GLU A 59 -21.34 -22.15 1.92
CA GLU A 59 -22.67 -22.24 1.30
C GLU A 59 -23.64 -23.20 2.03
N ASP A 60 -23.18 -24.06 2.96
CA ASP A 60 -24.04 -25.09 3.59
C ASP A 60 -23.92 -25.27 5.12
N SER A 61 -23.44 -24.29 5.88
CA SER A 61 -23.67 -24.32 7.34
C SER A 61 -23.56 -22.94 7.99
N SER A 62 -24.69 -22.53 8.56
CA SER A 62 -24.85 -21.49 9.60
C SER A 62 -23.71 -20.48 9.74
N PHE A 63 -23.86 -19.36 9.05
CA PHE A 63 -23.11 -18.13 9.26
C PHE A 63 -23.42 -17.52 10.64
N GLN A 64 -22.83 -18.05 11.71
CA GLN A 64 -22.77 -17.38 13.00
C GLN A 64 -21.38 -17.63 13.60
N GLU A 65 -20.53 -16.60 13.59
CA GLU A 65 -19.69 -16.30 14.78
C GLU A 65 -18.92 -14.97 14.77
N SER A 66 -19.02 -14.09 13.75
CA SER A 66 -18.32 -12.78 13.87
C SER A 66 -18.98 -11.52 13.29
N GLY A 67 -20.08 -11.61 12.52
CA GLY A 67 -20.83 -10.42 12.05
C GLY A 67 -20.06 -9.43 11.15
N GLU A 68 -18.77 -9.66 10.87
CA GLU A 68 -17.88 -8.69 10.22
C GLU A 68 -18.21 -8.40 8.74
N TYR A 69 -19.07 -9.21 8.11
CA TYR A 69 -19.38 -9.10 6.68
C TYR A 69 -20.88 -9.20 6.37
N THR A 70 -21.75 -9.13 7.38
CA THR A 70 -23.21 -9.32 7.23
C THR A 70 -23.83 -8.38 6.19
N TYR A 71 -23.24 -7.20 5.99
CA TYR A 71 -23.76 -6.18 5.07
C TYR A 71 -22.96 -6.03 3.77
N LEU A 72 -21.99 -6.93 3.52
CA LEU A 72 -21.15 -6.87 2.32
C LEU A 72 -21.50 -8.00 1.37
N PHE A 73 -21.95 -7.63 0.17
CA PHE A 73 -22.10 -8.56 -0.93
C PHE A 73 -20.71 -8.93 -1.47
N VAL A 74 -20.36 -10.23 -1.46
CA VAL A 74 -19.04 -10.72 -1.92
C VAL A 74 -19.23 -11.66 -3.12
N PRO A 75 -19.26 -11.14 -4.36
CA PRO A 75 -19.40 -11.96 -5.54
C PRO A 75 -18.15 -12.82 -5.79
N ASN A 76 -18.33 -14.00 -6.38
CA ASN A 76 -17.22 -14.82 -6.84
C ASN A 76 -16.60 -14.19 -8.10
N ILE A 77 -15.40 -13.62 -7.96
CA ILE A 77 -14.69 -12.97 -9.06
C ILE A 77 -13.86 -14.03 -9.82
N PRO A 78 -14.07 -14.23 -11.14
CA PRO A 78 -13.46 -15.32 -11.92
C PRO A 78 -12.00 -15.04 -12.33
N PHE A 79 -11.44 -13.91 -11.95
CA PHE A 79 -10.05 -13.53 -12.20
C PHE A 79 -9.29 -13.30 -10.89
N ASP A 80 -7.97 -13.39 -10.96
CA ASP A 80 -7.09 -13.00 -9.87
C ASP A 80 -7.08 -11.48 -9.71
N LEU A 81 -7.00 -11.02 -8.46
CA LEU A 81 -7.05 -9.59 -8.17
C LEU A 81 -5.74 -8.93 -8.63
N ASP A 82 -5.84 -7.86 -9.42
CA ASP A 82 -4.69 -7.02 -9.75
C ASP A 82 -4.40 -6.07 -8.59
N TYR A 83 -3.45 -6.47 -7.74
CA TYR A 83 -3.05 -5.71 -6.55
C TYR A 83 -2.39 -4.39 -6.90
N PHE A 84 -1.61 -4.35 -7.98
CA PHE A 84 -0.95 -3.12 -8.41
C PHE A 84 -1.99 -2.10 -8.82
N GLN A 85 -2.93 -2.49 -9.68
CA GLN A 85 -3.98 -1.58 -10.12
C GLN A 85 -4.87 -1.14 -8.95
N THR A 86 -5.20 -2.06 -8.04
CA THR A 86 -5.97 -1.73 -6.83
C THR A 86 -5.24 -0.72 -5.94
N PHE A 87 -3.92 -0.86 -5.78
CA PHE A 87 -3.11 0.06 -5.01
C PHE A 87 -2.96 1.43 -5.69
N TYR A 88 -2.70 1.46 -7.00
CA TYR A 88 -2.58 2.71 -7.77
C TYR A 88 -3.87 3.54 -7.70
N THR A 89 -5.00 2.88 -7.92
CA THR A 89 -6.32 3.52 -7.83
C THR A 89 -6.61 4.02 -6.41
N LEU A 90 -6.23 3.27 -5.37
CA LEU A 90 -6.33 3.74 -3.99
C LEU A 90 -5.49 5.01 -3.75
N CYS A 91 -4.24 5.06 -4.21
CA CYS A 91 -3.40 6.25 -4.07
C CYS A 91 -4.02 7.46 -4.77
N ASP A 92 -4.52 7.30 -6.00
CA ASP A 92 -5.16 8.38 -6.76
C ASP A 92 -6.42 8.89 -6.06
N MET A 93 -7.27 7.98 -5.59
CA MET A 93 -8.46 8.34 -4.82
C MET A 93 -8.10 9.10 -3.54
N LEU A 94 -7.07 8.67 -2.81
CA LEU A 94 -6.64 9.34 -1.59
C LEU A 94 -6.08 10.73 -1.87
N VAL A 95 -5.26 10.90 -2.90
CA VAL A 95 -4.79 12.23 -3.33
C VAL A 95 -5.97 13.16 -3.58
N GLU A 96 -6.97 12.69 -4.31
CA GLU A 96 -8.17 13.48 -4.61
C GLU A 96 -8.98 13.80 -3.34
N VAL A 97 -9.17 12.83 -2.44
CA VAL A 97 -9.87 13.05 -1.16
C VAL A 97 -9.15 14.11 -0.32
N TYR A 98 -7.82 14.03 -0.18
CA TYR A 98 -7.05 15.01 0.59
C TYR A 98 -7.08 16.41 -0.05
N ASN A 99 -7.07 16.52 -1.39
CA ASN A 99 -7.31 17.80 -2.06
C ASN A 99 -8.68 18.38 -1.71
N LYS A 100 -9.73 17.55 -1.74
CA LYS A 100 -11.09 17.97 -1.41
C LYS A 100 -11.27 18.39 0.05
N LEU A 101 -10.44 17.92 0.97
CA LEU A 101 -10.46 18.37 2.38
C LEU A 101 -10.10 19.85 2.54
N LEU A 102 -9.40 20.45 1.57
CA LEU A 102 -9.07 21.87 1.60
C LEU A 102 -10.17 22.74 0.97
N ILE A 103 -10.99 22.18 0.09
CA ILE A 103 -12.03 22.92 -0.61
C ILE A 103 -13.08 23.43 0.40
N GLY A 104 -13.30 24.75 0.40
CA GLY A 104 -14.28 25.39 1.30
C GLY A 104 -13.80 25.63 2.74
N THR A 105 -12.56 25.26 3.08
CA THR A 105 -11.99 25.42 4.44
C THR A 105 -11.17 26.70 4.64
N THR A 106 -11.07 27.56 3.62
CA THR A 106 -10.19 28.73 3.58
C THR A 106 -10.49 29.80 4.63
N ASN A 107 -11.75 29.92 5.10
CA ASN A 107 -12.15 31.05 5.95
C ASN A 107 -12.72 30.66 7.33
N THR A 108 -13.07 29.39 7.58
CA THR A 108 -13.45 28.89 8.91
C THR A 108 -13.22 27.40 8.98
N VAL A 109 -12.21 26.96 9.75
CA VAL A 109 -12.03 25.53 10.05
C VAL A 109 -12.52 25.30 11.47
N ALA A 110 -13.68 24.68 11.60
CA ALA A 110 -14.19 24.31 12.91
C ALA A 110 -13.29 23.23 13.53
N THR A 111 -12.98 23.35 14.82
CA THR A 111 -12.05 22.45 15.53
C THR A 111 -12.47 20.98 15.42
N ASN A 112 -13.77 20.69 15.49
CA ASN A 112 -14.35 19.36 15.33
C ASN A 112 -14.08 18.73 13.95
N PHE A 113 -14.01 19.54 12.89
CA PHE A 113 -13.65 19.08 11.56
C PHE A 113 -12.19 18.64 11.52
N ILE A 114 -11.27 19.45 12.09
CA ILE A 114 -9.84 19.10 12.16
C ILE A 114 -9.64 17.78 12.91
N GLU A 115 -10.29 17.62 14.07
CA GLU A 115 -10.21 16.38 14.83
C GLU A 115 -10.72 15.17 14.04
N SER A 116 -11.80 15.34 13.28
CA SER A 116 -12.36 14.28 12.43
C SER A 116 -11.38 13.90 11.31
N VAL A 117 -10.78 14.90 10.66
CA VAL A 117 -9.71 14.70 9.66
C VAL A 117 -8.53 13.96 10.27
N LEU A 118 -8.08 14.34 11.47
CA LEU A 118 -6.95 13.70 12.15
C LEU A 118 -7.25 12.24 12.53
N LYS A 119 -8.47 11.93 12.96
CA LYS A 119 -8.90 10.55 13.24
C LYS A 119 -8.86 9.68 11.98
N VAL A 120 -9.32 10.22 10.84
CA VAL A 120 -9.26 9.53 9.54
C VAL A 120 -7.82 9.39 9.07
N ASP A 121 -7.02 10.46 9.13
CA ASP A 121 -5.60 10.46 8.76
C ASP A 121 -4.81 9.42 9.55
N GLY A 122 -5.10 9.26 10.85
CA GLY A 122 -4.47 8.25 11.69
C GLY A 122 -4.67 6.82 11.19
N LYS A 123 -5.82 6.53 10.54
CA LYS A 123 -6.07 5.22 9.92
C LYS A 123 -5.23 5.05 8.65
N PHE A 124 -5.19 6.08 7.80
CA PHE A 124 -4.38 6.03 6.57
C PHE A 124 -2.88 5.98 6.86
N LYS A 125 -2.42 6.66 7.92
CA LYS A 125 -1.02 6.59 8.37
C LYS A 125 -0.61 5.16 8.72
N LYS A 126 -1.50 4.33 9.27
CA LYS A 126 -1.21 2.91 9.53
C LYS A 126 -1.00 2.14 8.23
N ILE A 127 -1.83 2.39 7.20
CA ILE A 127 -1.68 1.78 5.88
C ILE A 127 -0.35 2.20 5.24
N ILE A 128 -0.05 3.50 5.25
CA ILE A 128 1.22 4.05 4.76
C ILE A 128 2.39 3.36 5.47
N SER A 129 2.36 3.28 6.80
CA SER A 129 3.43 2.67 7.59
C SER A 129 3.63 1.19 7.25
N GLN A 130 2.54 0.46 7.00
CA GLN A 130 2.63 -0.95 6.64
C GLN A 130 3.25 -1.12 5.25
N VAL A 131 2.73 -0.39 4.25
CA VAL A 131 3.24 -0.44 2.87
C VAL A 131 4.72 -0.01 2.82
N SER A 132 5.08 1.07 3.50
CA SER A 132 6.49 1.52 3.57
C SER A 132 7.41 0.48 4.19
N LYS A 133 6.95 -0.28 5.20
CA LYS A 133 7.74 -1.36 5.81
C LYS A 133 7.93 -2.54 4.86
N GLU A 134 6.90 -2.89 4.10
CA GLU A 134 6.95 -3.93 3.07
C GLU A 134 7.95 -3.55 1.97
N ILE A 135 7.84 -2.32 1.42
CA ILE A 135 8.79 -1.77 0.43
C ILE A 135 10.22 -1.74 0.99
N ASP A 136 10.43 -1.26 2.22
CA ASP A 136 11.77 -1.18 2.82
C ASP A 136 12.41 -2.56 2.97
N THR A 137 11.62 -3.57 3.30
CA THR A 137 12.09 -4.96 3.39
C THR A 137 12.55 -5.47 2.03
N LEU A 138 11.75 -5.24 0.97
CA LEU A 138 12.10 -5.63 -0.39
C LEU A 138 13.36 -4.89 -0.88
N ALA A 139 13.40 -3.58 -0.68
CA ALA A 139 14.54 -2.73 -1.01
C ALA A 139 15.86 -3.24 -0.40
N ARG A 140 15.84 -3.60 0.88
CA ARG A 140 17.01 -4.17 1.57
C ARG A 140 17.42 -5.52 1.01
N ASN A 141 16.47 -6.36 0.61
CA ASN A 141 16.77 -7.67 0.04
C ASN A 141 17.40 -7.54 -1.34
N ASN A 142 16.85 -6.68 -2.21
CA ASN A 142 17.44 -6.40 -3.53
C ASN A 142 18.86 -5.84 -3.40
N LEU A 143 19.07 -4.85 -2.52
CA LEU A 143 20.41 -4.32 -2.29
C LEU A 143 21.41 -5.38 -1.79
N LYS A 144 20.98 -6.30 -0.91
CA LYS A 144 21.85 -7.38 -0.44
C LYS A 144 22.23 -8.33 -1.57
N GLU A 145 21.28 -8.68 -2.43
CA GLU A 145 21.54 -9.63 -3.51
C GLU A 145 22.42 -9.02 -4.61
N GLU A 146 22.20 -7.75 -4.96
CA GLU A 146 23.11 -6.98 -5.81
C GLU A 146 24.53 -6.92 -5.23
N LEU A 147 24.69 -6.71 -3.91
CA LEU A 147 25.99 -6.70 -3.25
C LEU A 147 26.67 -8.08 -3.24
N ARG A 148 25.92 -9.18 -3.12
CA ARG A 148 26.46 -10.55 -3.15
C ARG A 148 27.07 -10.91 -4.50
N VAL A 149 26.56 -10.34 -5.58
CA VAL A 149 27.13 -10.53 -6.92
C VAL A 149 28.52 -9.88 -7.04
N ILE A 150 28.78 -8.85 -6.24
CA ILE A 150 30.04 -8.07 -6.25
C ILE A 150 31.10 -8.68 -5.32
N ASP A 151 30.76 -9.68 -4.50
CA ASP A 151 31.67 -10.25 -3.50
C ASP A 151 32.93 -10.87 -4.19
N PRO A 152 34.15 -10.37 -3.92
CA PRO A 152 35.38 -10.81 -4.61
C PRO A 152 35.65 -12.32 -4.50
N ILE A 153 35.19 -12.94 -3.40
CA ILE A 153 35.30 -14.38 -3.15
C ILE A 153 34.51 -15.20 -4.18
N VAL A 154 33.37 -14.71 -4.68
CA VAL A 154 32.57 -15.40 -5.70
C VAL A 154 33.26 -15.32 -7.06
N MET A 155 33.86 -14.18 -7.41
CA MET A 155 34.65 -14.02 -8.63
C MET A 155 35.94 -14.85 -8.66
N MET A 156 36.48 -15.24 -7.49
CA MET A 156 37.73 -16.00 -7.38
C MET A 156 37.52 -17.52 -7.24
N SER A 157 36.28 -18.01 -7.30
CA SER A 157 36.02 -19.45 -7.32
C SER A 157 36.27 -20.02 -8.73
N PRO A 158 37.28 -20.90 -8.94
CA PRO A 158 37.46 -21.56 -10.23
C PRO A 158 36.28 -22.51 -10.44
N THR A 159 35.64 -22.41 -11.60
CA THR A 159 34.69 -23.42 -12.07
C THR A 159 35.44 -24.76 -12.18
N ASN A 160 35.12 -25.70 -11.28
CA ASN A 160 35.47 -27.11 -11.39
C ASN A 160 34.18 -27.91 -11.60
#